data_AF-A0A396Z380-F1
#
_entry.id   AF-A0A396Z380-F1
#
_cell.length_a   1.000
_cell.length_b   1.000
_cell.length_c   1.000
_cell.angle_alpha   90.00
_cell.angle_beta   90.00
_cell.angle_gamma   90.00
#
_symmetry.space_group_name_H-M   'P 1'
#
loop_
_entity.id
_entity.type
_entity.pdbx_description
1 polymer ?
#
loop_
_entity_poly.entity_id
_entity_poly.type
_entity_poly.pdbx_seq_one_letter_code
_entity_poly.pdbx_strand_id
1 'polypeptide(L)'
;MTAVSNKMKDLNQYISEKLKTLRQSYAGGKGISQSELGKLMGENANTISRWETGEYKPTTLDLWNLSQFFQVPISVFFNHREDSNELRVMKHKILTKQDREEILNFIKFKIWMRSPDRKKSGRPRNNERHN
;
A
#
# COMPACT_ATOMS: atom_id res chain seq x y z
N MET A 1 10.19 19.96 6.30
CA MET A 1 9.36 20.14 5.09
C MET A 1 9.83 19.30 3.89
N THR A 2 11.09 18.84 3.84
CA THR A 2 11.68 18.13 2.69
C THR A 2 11.21 16.68 2.51
N ALA A 3 11.04 15.91 3.59
CA ALA A 3 10.66 14.49 3.51
C ALA A 3 9.22 14.25 3.03
N VAL A 4 8.27 15.10 3.44
CA VAL A 4 6.87 15.04 2.99
C VAL A 4 6.76 15.39 1.50
N SER A 5 7.56 16.35 1.04
CA SER A 5 7.62 16.75 -0.38
C SER A 5 8.10 15.61 -1.28
N ASN A 6 9.11 14.85 -0.84
CA ASN A 6 9.59 13.67 -1.58
C ASN A 6 8.55 12.56 -1.63
N LYS A 7 7.92 12.19 -0.50
CA LYS A 7 6.84 11.19 -0.48
C LYS A 7 5.67 11.54 -1.41
N MET A 8 5.33 12.83 -1.49
CA MET A 8 4.23 13.28 -2.36
C MET A 8 4.61 13.24 -3.85
N LYS A 9 5.87 13.49 -4.19
CA LYS A 9 6.39 13.28 -5.55
C LYS A 9 6.38 11.80 -5.93
N ASP A 10 6.82 10.92 -5.04
CA ASP A 10 6.85 9.47 -5.26
C ASP A 10 5.44 8.91 -5.50
N LEU A 11 4.45 9.37 -4.71
CA LEU A 11 3.05 8.97 -4.89
C LEU A 11 2.48 9.46 -6.22
N ASN A 12 2.74 10.71 -6.62
CA ASN A 12 2.23 11.23 -7.89
C ASN A 12 2.84 10.48 -9.08
N GLN A 13 4.15 10.21 -9.03
CA GLN A 13 4.83 9.40 -10.04
C GLN A 13 4.20 8.01 -10.16
N TYR A 14 3.94 7.35 -9.04
CA TYR A 14 3.27 6.06 -9.01
C TYR A 14 1.86 6.12 -9.65
N ILE A 15 1.05 7.12 -9.30
CA ILE A 15 -0.29 7.31 -9.88
C ILE A 15 -0.20 7.44 -11.41
N SER A 16 0.73 8.25 -11.90
CA SER A 16 0.96 8.49 -13.33
C SER A 16 1.36 7.21 -14.07
N GLU A 17 2.32 6.46 -13.54
CA GLU A 17 2.75 5.18 -14.12
C GLU A 17 1.64 4.13 -14.08
N LYS A 18 0.88 4.09 -12.98
CA LYS A 18 -0.22 3.15 -12.80
C LYS A 18 -1.34 3.43 -13.80
N LEU A 19 -1.72 4.69 -13.99
CA LEU A 19 -2.70 5.11 -14.99
C LEU A 19 -2.25 4.72 -16.40
N LYS A 20 -1.01 5.05 -16.78
CA LYS A 20 -0.43 4.69 -18.07
C LYS A 20 -0.48 3.18 -18.32
N THR A 21 -0.12 2.40 -17.30
CA THR A 21 -0.17 0.93 -17.34
C THR A 21 -1.58 0.42 -17.56
N LEU A 22 -2.56 0.93 -16.82
CA LEU A 22 -3.98 0.55 -16.98
C LEU A 22 -4.47 0.86 -18.39
N ARG A 23 -4.15 2.06 -18.92
CA ARG A 23 -4.52 2.44 -20.28
C ARG A 23 -3.90 1.53 -21.34
N GLN A 24 -2.60 1.22 -21.22
CA GLN A 24 -1.88 0.40 -22.20
C GLN A 24 -2.24 -1.09 -22.15
N SER A 25 -2.73 -1.59 -21.01
CA SER A 25 -3.15 -2.99 -20.85
C SER A 25 -4.66 -3.20 -21.05
N TYR A 26 -5.43 -2.13 -21.25
CA TYR A 26 -6.88 -2.19 -21.45
C TYR A 26 -7.27 -2.97 -22.71
N ALA A 27 -8.55 -3.34 -22.82
CA ALA A 27 -9.11 -4.06 -23.97
C ALA A 27 -8.38 -5.37 -24.32
N GLY A 28 -8.08 -6.18 -23.30
CA GLY A 28 -7.38 -7.47 -23.47
C GLY A 28 -5.91 -7.32 -23.84
N GLY A 29 -5.24 -6.26 -23.37
CA GLY A 29 -3.82 -6.01 -23.61
C GLY A 29 -3.50 -5.23 -24.88
N LYS A 30 -4.51 -4.85 -25.68
CA LYS A 30 -4.30 -4.00 -26.87
C LYS A 30 -4.00 -2.55 -26.49
N GLY A 31 -4.50 -2.12 -25.33
CA GLY A 31 -4.46 -0.75 -24.88
C GLY A 31 -5.37 0.17 -25.69
N ILE A 32 -5.49 1.41 -25.22
CA ILE A 32 -6.17 2.50 -25.93
C ILE A 32 -5.26 3.72 -25.95
N SER A 33 -5.42 4.61 -26.92
CA SER A 33 -4.68 5.87 -27.00
C SER A 33 -5.11 6.86 -25.91
N GLN A 34 -4.30 7.88 -25.64
CA GLN A 34 -4.65 8.96 -24.72
C GLN A 34 -5.88 9.75 -25.21
N SER A 35 -6.05 9.87 -26.54
CA SER A 35 -7.21 10.51 -27.15
C SER A 35 -8.49 9.70 -26.94
N GLU A 36 -8.43 8.37 -27.09
CA GLU A 36 -9.57 7.50 -26.81
C GLU A 36 -9.94 7.51 -25.33
N LEU A 37 -8.95 7.41 -24.42
CA LEU A 37 -9.22 7.52 -22.99
C LEU A 37 -9.84 8.88 -22.65
N GLY A 38 -9.30 9.98 -23.19
CA GLY A 38 -9.86 11.31 -23.00
C GLY A 38 -11.33 11.36 -23.39
N LYS A 39 -11.67 10.92 -24.62
CA LYS A 39 -13.07 10.86 -25.09
C LYS A 39 -13.98 10.07 -24.17
N LEU A 40 -13.52 8.92 -23.67
CA LEU A 40 -14.30 8.05 -22.78
C LEU A 40 -14.49 8.67 -21.38
N MET A 41 -13.54 9.50 -20.94
CA MET A 41 -13.56 10.16 -19.63
C MET A 41 -14.18 11.55 -19.67
N GLY A 42 -14.56 12.08 -20.84
CA GLY A 42 -15.00 13.47 -21.00
C GLY A 42 -13.84 14.49 -20.89
N GLU A 43 -12.62 14.03 -21.09
CA GLU A 43 -11.38 14.80 -21.00
C GLU A 43 -10.72 14.97 -22.38
N ASN A 44 -9.78 15.91 -22.47
CA ASN A 44 -8.95 16.03 -23.68
C ASN A 44 -7.70 15.14 -23.57
N ALA A 45 -7.12 14.79 -24.73
CA ALA A 45 -5.92 13.95 -24.79
C ALA A 45 -4.72 14.56 -24.03
N ASN A 46 -4.64 15.89 -23.97
CA ASN A 46 -3.57 16.59 -23.27
C ASN A 46 -3.70 16.47 -21.74
N THR A 47 -4.91 16.45 -21.19
CA THR A 47 -5.18 16.16 -19.78
C THR A 47 -4.65 14.77 -19.42
N ILE A 48 -4.99 13.76 -20.23
CA ILE A 48 -4.52 12.38 -20.03
C ILE A 48 -2.99 12.32 -20.10
N SER A 49 -2.37 12.99 -21.08
CA SER A 49 -0.92 13.06 -21.20
C SER A 49 -0.28 13.64 -19.93
N ARG A 50 -0.79 14.77 -19.45
CA ARG A 50 -0.32 15.45 -18.23
C ARG A 50 -0.48 14.60 -16.97
N TRP A 51 -1.54 13.80 -16.89
CA TRP A 51 -1.72 12.83 -15.82
C TRP A 51 -0.69 11.70 -15.89
N GLU A 52 -0.40 11.18 -17.09
CA GLU A 52 0.53 10.08 -17.29
C GLU A 52 2.01 10.48 -17.20
N THR A 53 2.33 11.76 -17.41
CA THR A 53 3.70 12.30 -17.23
C THR A 53 3.96 12.80 -15.82
N GLY A 54 2.94 12.91 -14.98
CA GLY A 54 3.05 13.47 -13.64
C GLY A 54 3.19 14.99 -13.60
N GLU A 55 3.01 15.68 -14.73
CA GLU A 55 2.97 17.14 -14.81
C GLU A 55 1.80 17.69 -13.99
N TYR A 56 0.65 17.01 -14.04
CA TYR A 56 -0.52 17.31 -13.22
C TYR A 56 -1.08 16.06 -12.56
N LYS A 57 -1.47 16.20 -11.29
CA LYS A 57 -2.12 15.14 -10.55
C LYS A 57 -3.62 15.08 -10.90
N PRO A 58 -4.18 13.90 -11.21
CA PRO A 58 -5.63 13.72 -11.28
C PRO A 58 -6.26 14.04 -9.92
N THR A 59 -7.45 14.62 -9.91
CA THR A 59 -8.22 14.83 -8.69
C THR A 59 -8.71 13.50 -8.12
N THR A 60 -9.18 13.50 -6.87
CA THR A 60 -9.79 12.30 -6.29
C THR A 60 -11.01 11.82 -7.07
N LEU A 61 -11.80 12.76 -7.64
CA LEU A 61 -12.94 12.42 -8.49
C LEU A 61 -12.47 11.77 -9.80
N ASP A 62 -11.39 12.27 -10.40
CA ASP A 62 -10.81 11.67 -11.61
C ASP A 62 -10.32 10.25 -11.33
N LEU A 63 -9.60 10.04 -10.23
CA LEU A 63 -9.14 8.71 -9.81
C LEU A 63 -10.32 7.75 -9.54
N TRP A 64 -11.41 8.26 -8.97
CA TRP A 64 -12.63 7.49 -8.82
C TRP A 64 -13.21 7.09 -10.18
N ASN A 65 -13.40 8.04 -11.11
CA ASN A 65 -13.95 7.76 -12.43
C ASN A 65 -13.07 6.78 -13.21
N LEU A 66 -11.74 6.95 -13.16
CA LEU A 66 -10.78 6.03 -13.77
C LEU A 66 -10.89 4.63 -13.14
N SER A 67 -11.07 4.53 -11.83
CA SER A 67 -11.27 3.23 -11.16
C SER A 67 -12.53 2.51 -11.64
N GLN A 68 -13.62 3.26 -11.85
CA GLN A 68 -14.88 2.70 -12.39
C GLN A 68 -14.71 2.28 -13.85
N PHE A 69 -14.08 3.12 -14.67
CA PHE A 69 -13.83 2.85 -16.08
C PHE A 69 -12.97 1.59 -16.27
N PHE A 70 -11.86 1.48 -15.55
CA PHE A 70 -10.96 0.31 -15.63
C PHE A 70 -11.44 -0.89 -14.82
N GLN A 71 -12.54 -0.76 -14.07
CA GLN A 71 -13.08 -1.81 -13.18
C GLN A 71 -12.04 -2.33 -12.17
N VAL A 72 -11.25 -1.41 -11.60
CA VAL A 72 -10.25 -1.74 -10.58
C VAL A 72 -10.59 -1.03 -9.27
N PRO A 73 -10.19 -1.57 -8.11
CA PRO A 73 -10.30 -0.85 -6.85
C PRO A 73 -9.53 0.47 -6.91
N ILE A 74 -10.10 1.58 -6.43
CA ILE A 74 -9.41 2.88 -6.40
C ILE A 74 -8.07 2.83 -5.64
N SER A 75 -7.94 1.91 -4.68
CA SER A 75 -6.69 1.66 -3.94
C SER A 75 -5.51 1.30 -4.85
N VAL A 76 -5.75 0.83 -6.09
CA VAL A 76 -4.69 0.53 -7.06
C VAL A 76 -3.84 1.76 -7.38
N PHE A 77 -4.40 2.98 -7.31
CA PHE A 77 -3.65 4.23 -7.52
C PHE A 77 -2.82 4.65 -6.30
N PHE A 78 -3.03 4.04 -5.14
CA PHE A 78 -2.33 4.39 -3.89
C PHE A 78 -1.46 3.25 -3.35
N ASN A 79 -1.50 2.07 -3.98
CA ASN A 79 -0.75 0.89 -3.54
C ASN A 79 0.71 0.95 -4.04
N HIS A 80 1.37 2.06 -3.74
CA HIS A 80 2.81 2.17 -3.80
C HIS A 80 3.33 1.20 -2.73
N ARG A 81 3.66 -0.03 -3.13
CA ARG A 81 4.32 -0.97 -2.23
C ARG A 81 5.67 -0.36 -1.91
N GLU A 82 5.76 0.46 -0.87
CA GLU A 82 6.94 0.40 -0.02
C GLU A 82 7.01 -1.07 0.43
N ASP A 83 8.20 -1.66 0.33
CA ASP A 83 8.56 -2.98 0.87
C ASP A 83 8.32 -3.00 2.38
N SER A 84 7.06 -2.96 2.76
CA SER A 84 6.64 -2.97 4.13
C SER A 84 6.68 -4.43 4.53
N ASN A 85 7.59 -4.75 5.45
CA ASN A 85 7.56 -5.98 6.26
C ASN A 85 6.28 -6.05 7.14
N GLU A 86 5.17 -5.45 6.69
CA GLU A 86 3.92 -5.29 7.40
C GLU A 86 3.04 -6.52 7.18
N LEU A 87 2.76 -7.20 8.28
CA LEU A 87 1.76 -8.25 8.33
C LEU A 87 0.37 -7.64 8.10
N ARG A 88 -0.17 -7.79 6.89
CA ARG A 88 -1.53 -7.33 6.58
C ARG A 88 -2.54 -8.42 6.93
N VAL A 89 -3.32 -8.19 7.98
CA VAL A 89 -4.42 -9.09 8.38
C VAL A 89 -5.74 -8.51 7.91
N MET A 90 -6.46 -9.24 7.06
CA MET A 90 -7.84 -8.91 6.70
C MET A 90 -8.80 -9.56 7.70
N LYS A 91 -9.78 -8.80 8.21
CA LYS A 91 -10.82 -9.36 9.09
C LYS A 91 -11.72 -10.28 8.28
N HIS A 92 -11.64 -11.58 8.54
CA HIS A 92 -12.59 -12.55 8.00
C HIS A 92 -13.82 -12.65 8.90
N LYS A 93 -15.01 -12.85 8.32
CA LYS A 93 -16.29 -12.95 9.07
C LYS A 93 -16.31 -14.11 10.07
N ILE A 94 -15.52 -15.14 9.82
CA ILE A 94 -15.43 -16.35 10.65
C ILE A 94 -14.62 -16.09 11.94
N LEU A 95 -13.76 -15.07 11.97
CA LEU A 95 -12.95 -14.80 13.16
C LEU A 95 -13.84 -14.32 14.31
N THR A 96 -13.83 -15.08 15.39
CA THR A 96 -14.51 -14.74 16.63
C THR A 96 -13.73 -13.66 17.39
N LYS A 97 -14.28 -13.19 18.51
CA LYS A 97 -13.58 -12.27 19.41
C LYS A 97 -12.36 -12.95 20.04
N GLN A 98 -12.47 -14.23 20.39
CA GLN A 98 -11.41 -15.02 20.98
C GLN A 98 -10.24 -15.21 20.00
N ASP A 99 -10.51 -15.59 18.75
CA ASP A 99 -9.46 -15.76 17.74
C ASP A 99 -8.62 -14.49 17.56
N ARG A 100 -9.29 -13.32 17.57
CA ARG A 100 -8.60 -12.03 17.48
C ARG A 100 -7.67 -11.77 18.66
N GLU A 101 -8.12 -12.12 19.87
CA GLU A 101 -7.35 -11.95 21.09
C GLU A 101 -6.14 -12.88 21.14
N GLU A 102 -6.32 -14.14 20.73
CA GLU A 102 -5.23 -15.12 20.61
C GLU A 102 -4.16 -14.68 19.62
N ILE A 103 -4.56 -14.19 18.44
CA ILE A 103 -3.63 -13.65 17.44
C ILE A 103 -2.85 -12.45 18.00
N LEU A 104 -3.53 -11.52 18.68
CA LEU A 104 -2.88 -10.36 19.30
C LEU A 104 -1.88 -10.78 20.39
N ASN A 105 -2.25 -11.75 21.21
CA ASN A 105 -1.38 -12.29 22.26
C ASN A 105 -0.15 -12.99 21.68
N PHE A 106 -0.32 -13.74 20.60
CA PHE A 106 0.79 -14.38 19.90
C PHE A 106 1.77 -13.35 19.30
N ILE A 107 1.26 -12.28 18.68
CA ILE A 107 2.10 -11.20 18.15
C ILE A 107 2.89 -10.53 19.29
N LYS A 108 2.22 -10.16 20.39
CA LYS A 108 2.86 -9.58 21.58
C LYS A 108 3.94 -10.51 22.13
N PHE A 109 3.66 -11.80 22.23
CA PHE A 109 4.63 -12.81 22.66
C PHE A 109 5.86 -12.86 21.75
N LYS A 110 5.67 -12.84 20.41
CA LYS A 110 6.79 -12.84 19.45
C LYS A 110 7.61 -11.57 19.50
N ILE A 111 7.00 -10.43 19.80
CA ILE A 111 7.72 -9.16 20.05
C ILE A 111 8.54 -9.29 21.33
N TRP A 112 7.92 -9.68 22.44
CA TRP A 112 8.59 -9.87 23.73
C TRP A 112 9.76 -10.86 23.66
N MET A 113 9.62 -11.97 22.93
CA MET A 113 10.68 -12.95 22.68
C MET A 113 11.93 -12.36 22.05
N ARG A 114 11.78 -11.29 21.26
CA ARG A 114 12.85 -10.61 20.52
C ARG A 114 13.31 -9.32 21.22
N SER A 115 12.63 -8.89 22.28
CA SER A 115 13.00 -7.72 23.07
C SER A 115 14.32 -7.95 23.83
N PRO A 116 15.24 -6.97 23.87
CA PRO A 116 16.55 -7.10 24.53
C PRO A 116 16.45 -7.44 26.03
N ASP A 117 15.39 -6.98 26.69
CA ASP A 117 15.20 -7.11 28.15
C ASP A 117 15.08 -8.57 28.62
N ARG A 118 14.73 -9.50 27.73
CA ARG A 118 14.70 -10.94 28.05
C ARG A 118 16.09 -11.50 28.38
N LYS A 119 17.19 -10.95 27.83
CA LYS A 119 18.55 -11.43 28.11
C LYS A 119 19.01 -11.12 29.54
N LYS A 120 18.37 -10.18 30.23
CA LYS A 120 18.76 -9.75 31.60
C LYS A 120 18.08 -10.54 32.71
N SER A 121 16.98 -11.26 32.42
CA SER A 121 16.23 -12.03 33.44
C SER A 121 16.76 -13.45 33.65
N GLY A 122 18.04 -13.72 33.38
CA GLY A 122 18.68 -14.97 33.76
C GLY A 122 18.79 -15.03 35.28
N ARG A 123 18.17 -16.05 35.90
CA ARG A 123 18.26 -16.33 37.34
C ARG A 123 19.74 -16.33 37.76
N PRO A 124 20.18 -15.54 38.78
CA PRO A 124 21.55 -15.62 39.25
C PRO A 124 21.79 -17.05 39.76
N ARG A 125 22.83 -17.71 39.24
CA ARG A 125 23.31 -18.99 39.76
C ARG A 125 23.84 -18.72 41.17
N ASN A 126 23.10 -19.13 42.20
CA ASN A 126 23.59 -19.08 43.57
C ASN A 126 24.73 -20.09 43.70
N ASN A 127 25.97 -19.61 43.73
CA ASN A 127 27.16 -20.42 43.93
C ASN A 127 27.49 -20.42 45.43
N GLU A 128 26.63 -21.04 46.24
CA GLU A 128 26.97 -21.37 47.63
C GLU A 128 27.75 -22.69 47.63
N ARG A 129 29.08 -22.56 47.54
CA ARG A 129 30.01 -23.62 47.86
C ARG A 129 29.87 -23.89 49.36
N HIS A 130 29.28 -25.03 49.71
CA HIS A 130 29.38 -25.57 51.06
C HIS A 130 30.85 -25.92 51.31
N ASN A 131 31.41 -25.36 52.38
CA ASN A 131 32.72 -25.69 52.92
C ASN A 131 32.50 -26.52 54.19
#